data_AF-A0A2B4QXT9-F1
#
_entry.id   AF-A0A2B4QXT9-F1
#
_cell.length_a   1.000
_cell.length_b   1.000
_cell.length_c   1.000
_cell.angle_alpha   90.00
_cell.angle_beta   90.00
_cell.angle_gamma   90.00
#
_symmetry.space_group_name_H-M   'P 1'
#
loop_
_entity.id
_entity.type
_entity.pdbx_description
1 polymer ?
#
loop_
_entity_poly.entity_id
_entity_poly.type
_entity_poly.pdbx_seq_one_letter_code
_entity_poly.pdbx_strand_id
1 'polypeptide(L)'
;TDRFWKILRNRGLAHLRNKDPSQPLVLLVAAPPAAHEWVDCLATKLAEKLDPQHKTTLARIDAKEEKANPPEKTKKLMDNLLKEKCSAGHRVALVHHLELLPPPSPLLFYSYCHDQSAPYKHVAIIFTVHMPVEPSPSLSPKEAEESVEDYLSGEVWAKVDKDAVAGLLIFIADTVVLMNGEFSGSATDLCT
;
A
#
# COMPACT_ATOMS: atom_id res chain seq x y z
N THR A 1 -4.49 -3.74 16.22
CA THR A 1 -5.13 -2.84 17.22
C THR A 1 -6.53 -2.44 16.76
N ASP A 2 -7.41 -1.96 17.66
CA ASP A 2 -8.75 -1.46 17.28
C ASP A 2 -8.70 -0.27 16.30
N ARG A 3 -7.71 0.61 16.50
CA ARG A 3 -7.46 1.76 15.61
C ARG A 3 -7.22 1.31 14.17
N PHE A 4 -6.33 0.32 13.98
CA PHE A 4 -6.02 -0.27 12.69
C PHE A 4 -7.28 -0.71 11.95
N TRP A 5 -8.13 -1.53 12.59
CA TRP A 5 -9.36 -2.03 12.00
C TRP A 5 -10.38 -0.93 11.72
N LYS A 6 -10.48 0.05 12.62
CA LYS A 6 -11.40 1.19 12.46
C LYS A 6 -11.02 2.06 11.25
N ILE A 7 -9.73 2.33 11.04
CA ILE A 7 -9.25 3.10 9.89
C ILE A 7 -9.54 2.34 8.60
N LEU A 8 -9.10 1.08 8.50
CA LEU A 8 -9.32 0.25 7.31
C LEU A 8 -10.81 0.15 6.95
N ARG A 9 -11.66 -0.13 7.95
CA ARG A 9 -13.11 -0.24 7.75
C ARG A 9 -13.71 1.08 7.28
N ASN A 10 -13.39 2.19 7.94
CA ASN A 10 -14.00 3.48 7.62
C ASN A 10 -13.59 3.99 6.24
N ARG A 11 -12.29 3.94 5.92
CA ARG A 11 -11.76 4.40 4.63
C ARG A 11 -12.22 3.50 3.49
N GLY A 12 -12.16 2.18 3.67
CA GLY A 12 -12.67 1.21 2.69
C GLY A 12 -14.18 1.35 2.42
N LEU A 13 -15.00 1.49 3.46
CA LEU A 13 -16.45 1.69 3.29
C LEU A 13 -16.80 3.03 2.66
N ALA A 14 -16.07 4.09 2.99
CA ALA A 14 -16.26 5.40 2.37
C ALA A 14 -15.98 5.34 0.86
N HIS A 15 -14.89 4.69 0.46
CA HIS A 15 -14.54 4.47 -0.94
C HIS A 15 -15.61 3.67 -1.69
N LEU A 16 -16.05 2.54 -1.11
CA LEU A 16 -17.10 1.68 -1.72
C LEU A 16 -18.44 2.38 -1.91
N ARG A 17 -18.77 3.36 -1.06
CA ARG A 17 -20.04 4.10 -1.11
C ARG A 17 -19.99 5.29 -2.05
N ASN A 18 -18.79 5.78 -2.38
CA ASN A 18 -18.64 6.92 -3.26
C ASN A 18 -18.74 6.48 -4.73
N LYS A 19 -19.78 6.98 -5.42
CA LYS A 19 -20.01 6.66 -6.84
C LYS A 19 -19.19 7.51 -7.80
N ASP A 20 -18.66 8.64 -7.33
CA ASP A 20 -17.86 9.57 -8.13
C ASP A 20 -16.69 10.15 -7.28
N PRO A 21 -15.69 9.32 -6.97
CA PRO A 21 -14.55 9.73 -6.17
C PRO A 21 -13.69 10.77 -6.89
N SER A 22 -13.32 11.83 -6.18
CA SER A 22 -12.43 12.88 -6.68
C SER A 22 -10.96 12.46 -6.72
N GLN A 23 -10.61 11.40 -5.98
CA GLN A 23 -9.27 10.83 -5.83
C GLN A 23 -9.35 9.33 -5.50
N PRO A 24 -8.31 8.53 -5.79
CA PRO A 24 -8.26 7.12 -5.39
C PRO A 24 -8.20 6.96 -3.87
N LEU A 25 -8.62 5.78 -3.38
CA LEU A 25 -8.31 5.38 -2.00
C LEU A 25 -6.87 4.87 -1.98
N VAL A 26 -6.02 5.44 -1.14
CA VAL A 26 -4.65 4.95 -0.94
C VAL A 26 -4.50 4.45 0.48
N LEU A 27 -4.00 3.23 0.65
CA LEU A 27 -3.76 2.60 1.95
C LEU A 27 -2.32 2.11 2.03
N LEU A 28 -1.56 2.59 3.01
CA LEU A 28 -0.24 2.07 3.34
C LEU A 28 -0.35 1.17 4.58
N VAL A 29 -0.31 -0.13 4.36
CA VAL A 29 -0.46 -1.15 5.41
C VAL A 29 0.92 -1.67 5.79
N ALA A 30 1.44 -1.17 6.90
CA ALA A 30 2.75 -1.58 7.40
C ALA A 30 2.62 -2.69 8.45
N ALA A 31 3.63 -3.54 8.55
CA ALA A 31 3.73 -4.54 9.60
C ALA A 31 5.18 -4.67 10.10
N PRO A 32 5.38 -4.77 11.42
CA PRO A 32 6.66 -5.13 11.99
C PRO A 32 6.93 -6.63 11.89
N PRO A 33 8.15 -7.10 12.22
CA PRO A 33 8.58 -8.49 12.02
C PRO A 33 7.60 -9.54 12.54
N ALA A 34 7.00 -9.32 13.72
CA ALA A 34 6.03 -10.27 14.28
C ALA A 34 4.72 -10.39 13.47
N ALA A 35 4.44 -9.48 12.54
CA ALA A 35 3.23 -9.45 11.72
C ALA A 35 3.48 -9.56 10.20
N HIS A 36 4.73 -9.75 9.77
CA HIS A 36 5.11 -9.87 8.34
C HIS A 36 4.34 -10.98 7.62
N GLU A 37 4.11 -12.12 8.25
CA GLU A 37 3.39 -13.25 7.63
C GLU A 37 1.90 -12.96 7.37
N TRP A 38 1.32 -11.98 8.07
CA TRP A 38 -0.11 -11.68 8.03
C TRP A 38 -0.47 -10.52 7.10
N VAL A 39 0.42 -9.54 6.95
CA VAL A 39 0.11 -8.26 6.28
C VAL A 39 -0.27 -8.45 4.81
N ASP A 40 0.47 -9.28 4.07
CA ASP A 40 0.24 -9.49 2.64
C ASP A 40 -1.05 -10.28 2.39
N CYS A 41 -1.32 -11.26 3.25
CA CYS A 41 -2.59 -11.97 3.21
C CYS A 41 -3.76 -11.03 3.51
N LEU A 42 -3.66 -10.21 4.58
CA LEU A 42 -4.71 -9.28 4.94
C LEU A 42 -4.98 -8.27 3.82
N ALA A 43 -3.94 -7.71 3.21
CA ALA A 43 -4.05 -6.80 2.09
C ALA A 43 -4.70 -7.48 0.87
N THR A 44 -4.36 -8.74 0.61
CA THR A 44 -5.01 -9.58 -0.42
C THR A 44 -6.51 -9.77 -0.12
N LYS A 45 -6.89 -10.14 1.11
CA LYS A 45 -8.30 -10.30 1.50
C LYS A 45 -9.07 -8.98 1.45
N LEU A 46 -8.42 -7.87 1.78
CA LEU A 46 -9.01 -6.54 1.65
C LEU A 46 -9.25 -6.21 0.17
N ALA A 47 -8.27 -6.49 -0.70
CA ALA A 47 -8.40 -6.31 -2.14
C ALA A 47 -9.56 -7.15 -2.72
N GLU A 48 -9.67 -8.42 -2.35
CA GLU A 48 -10.79 -9.29 -2.75
C GLU A 48 -12.16 -8.77 -2.30
N LYS A 49 -12.24 -8.12 -1.13
CA LYS A 49 -13.48 -7.53 -0.63
C LYS A 49 -13.82 -6.22 -1.33
N LEU A 50 -12.81 -5.42 -1.67
CA LEU A 50 -12.98 -4.15 -2.39
C LEU A 50 -13.25 -4.38 -3.88
N ASP A 51 -12.76 -5.47 -4.47
CA ASP A 51 -13.01 -5.85 -5.86
C ASP A 51 -13.47 -7.32 -5.99
N PRO A 52 -14.74 -7.61 -5.63
CA PRO A 52 -15.24 -8.97 -5.62
C PRO A 52 -15.41 -9.58 -7.02
N GLN A 53 -15.41 -8.78 -8.08
CA GLN A 53 -15.51 -9.25 -9.46
C GLN A 53 -14.17 -9.81 -9.97
N HIS A 54 -13.05 -9.31 -9.46
CA HIS A 54 -11.70 -9.67 -9.92
C HIS A 54 -10.86 -10.39 -8.87
N LYS A 55 -11.50 -11.12 -7.93
CA LYS A 55 -10.80 -11.83 -6.84
C LYS A 55 -9.71 -12.80 -7.34
N THR A 56 -9.92 -13.45 -8.49
CA THR A 56 -8.97 -14.42 -9.06
C THR A 56 -7.96 -13.78 -10.01
N THR A 57 -8.12 -12.51 -10.34
CA THR A 57 -7.30 -11.79 -11.34
C THR A 57 -6.74 -10.47 -10.81
N LEU A 58 -6.62 -10.34 -9.48
CA LEU A 58 -6.17 -9.11 -8.80
C LEU A 58 -5.02 -8.42 -9.55
N ALA A 59 -5.10 -7.09 -9.66
CA ALA A 59 -4.01 -6.29 -10.18
C ALA A 59 -2.90 -6.23 -9.13
N ARG A 60 -2.06 -7.27 -9.09
CA ARG A 60 -1.02 -7.45 -8.08
C ARG A 60 0.36 -7.17 -8.66
N ILE A 61 1.14 -6.38 -7.93
CA ILE A 61 2.57 -6.16 -8.12
C ILE A 61 3.26 -6.69 -6.88
N ASP A 62 4.20 -7.62 -7.04
CA ASP A 62 5.01 -8.13 -5.93
C ASP A 62 6.45 -7.65 -6.09
N ALA A 63 6.88 -6.71 -5.24
CA ALA A 63 8.19 -6.11 -5.37
C ALA A 63 9.34 -7.09 -5.12
N LYS A 64 9.10 -8.25 -4.47
CA LYS A 64 10.11 -9.31 -4.34
C LYS A 64 10.53 -9.87 -5.70
N GLU A 65 9.61 -9.89 -6.67
CA GLU A 65 9.86 -10.33 -8.04
C GLU A 65 10.59 -9.25 -8.86
N GLU A 66 10.42 -7.98 -8.48
CA GLU A 66 10.95 -6.82 -9.19
C GLU A 66 12.28 -6.30 -8.64
N LYS A 67 12.67 -6.64 -7.41
CA LYS A 67 13.86 -6.10 -6.71
C LYS A 67 15.18 -6.18 -7.49
N ALA A 68 15.32 -7.17 -8.38
CA ALA A 68 16.53 -7.41 -9.17
C ALA A 68 16.45 -6.84 -10.60
N ASN A 69 15.29 -6.28 -10.99
CA ASN A 69 15.10 -5.68 -12.31
C ASN A 69 15.61 -4.23 -12.33
N PRO A 70 16.02 -3.72 -13.51
CA PRO A 70 16.32 -2.30 -13.68
C PRO A 70 15.10 -1.41 -13.37
N PRO A 71 15.27 -0.26 -12.68
CA PRO A 71 14.17 0.62 -12.28
C PRO A 71 13.25 1.05 -13.44
N GLU A 72 13.80 1.33 -14.62
CA GLU A 72 13.04 1.74 -15.81
C GLU A 72 12.15 0.61 -16.33
N LYS A 73 12.66 -0.63 -16.27
CA LYS A 73 11.91 -1.82 -16.67
C LYS A 73 10.76 -2.08 -15.69
N THR A 74 11.03 -2.03 -14.39
CA THR A 74 10.02 -2.18 -13.35
C THR A 74 8.96 -1.08 -13.43
N LYS A 75 9.37 0.18 -13.62
CA LYS A 75 8.44 1.30 -13.83
C LYS A 75 7.51 1.05 -15.01
N LYS A 76 8.04 0.62 -16.16
CA LYS A 76 7.25 0.32 -17.35
C LYS A 76 6.30 -0.87 -17.13
N LEU A 77 6.75 -1.91 -16.44
CA LEU A 77 5.93 -3.08 -16.13
C LEU A 77 4.74 -2.69 -15.25
N MET A 78 4.99 -1.97 -14.15
CA MET A 78 3.94 -1.51 -13.25
C MET A 78 2.95 -0.58 -13.97
N ASP A 79 3.45 0.36 -14.77
CA ASP A 79 2.60 1.29 -15.53
C ASP A 79 1.67 0.58 -16.53
N ASN A 80 2.22 -0.39 -17.27
CA ASN A 80 1.45 -1.19 -18.20
C ASN A 80 0.38 -2.03 -17.49
N LEU A 81 0.74 -2.69 -16.38
CA LEU A 81 -0.18 -3.51 -15.61
C LEU A 81 -1.33 -2.67 -15.04
N LEU A 82 -1.02 -1.53 -14.42
CA LEU A 82 -2.04 -0.64 -13.86
C LEU A 82 -2.98 -0.13 -14.95
N LYS A 83 -2.46 0.30 -16.10
CA LYS A 83 -3.30 0.73 -17.23
C LYS A 83 -4.19 -0.39 -17.75
N GLU A 84 -3.64 -1.58 -17.97
CA GLU A 84 -4.40 -2.74 -18.46
C GLU A 84 -5.54 -3.09 -17.51
N LYS A 85 -5.22 -3.30 -16.23
CA LYS A 85 -6.19 -3.77 -15.24
C LYS A 85 -7.25 -2.72 -14.94
N CYS A 86 -6.85 -1.46 -14.71
CA CYS A 86 -7.82 -0.40 -14.43
C CYS A 86 -8.73 -0.14 -15.64
N SER A 87 -8.21 -0.21 -16.87
CA SER A 87 -9.04 -0.07 -18.08
C SER A 87 -9.98 -1.26 -18.29
N ALA A 88 -9.62 -2.44 -17.78
CA ALA A 88 -10.47 -3.64 -17.75
C ALA A 88 -11.51 -3.63 -16.61
N GLY A 89 -11.60 -2.56 -15.82
CA GLY A 89 -12.61 -2.39 -14.77
C GLY A 89 -12.19 -2.91 -13.39
N HIS A 90 -10.91 -3.25 -13.19
CA HIS A 90 -10.40 -3.56 -11.86
C HIS A 90 -10.54 -2.34 -10.95
N ARG A 91 -10.97 -2.57 -9.71
CA ARG A 91 -11.19 -1.51 -8.71
C ARG A 91 -10.12 -1.47 -7.64
N VAL A 92 -9.19 -2.42 -7.65
CA VAL A 92 -8.09 -2.48 -6.68
C VAL A 92 -6.78 -2.80 -7.39
N ALA A 93 -5.74 -2.05 -7.05
CA ALA A 93 -4.34 -2.40 -7.30
C ALA A 93 -3.65 -2.71 -5.96
N LEU A 94 -2.97 -3.85 -5.90
CA LEU A 94 -2.29 -4.34 -4.71
C LEU A 94 -0.78 -4.39 -4.97
N VAL A 95 0.00 -3.69 -4.16
CA VAL A 95 1.46 -3.61 -4.27
C VAL A 95 2.04 -4.19 -3.00
N HIS A 96 2.63 -5.38 -3.10
CA HIS A 96 3.30 -6.00 -1.95
C HIS A 96 4.75 -5.58 -1.86
N HIS A 97 5.23 -5.44 -0.62
CA HIS A 97 6.62 -5.15 -0.29
C HIS A 97 7.14 -3.86 -0.94
N LEU A 98 6.40 -2.77 -0.82
CA LEU A 98 6.74 -1.49 -1.45
C LEU A 98 8.21 -1.09 -1.21
N GLU A 99 8.76 -1.43 -0.04
CA GLU A 99 10.15 -1.18 0.35
C GLU A 99 11.20 -1.88 -0.54
N LEU A 100 10.82 -2.90 -1.30
CA LEU A 100 11.74 -3.68 -2.15
C LEU A 100 11.75 -3.23 -3.61
N LEU A 101 10.89 -2.29 -4.00
CA LEU A 101 10.86 -1.80 -5.38
C LEU A 101 12.17 -1.05 -5.69
N PRO A 102 12.83 -1.35 -6.82
CA PRO A 102 14.10 -0.72 -7.19
C PRO A 102 13.89 0.78 -7.41
N PRO A 103 14.53 1.67 -6.61
CA PRO A 103 14.36 3.10 -6.81
C PRO A 103 15.00 3.56 -8.14
N PRO A 104 14.42 4.55 -8.84
CA PRO A 104 13.27 5.37 -8.45
C PRO A 104 11.92 4.86 -9.00
N SER A 105 11.76 3.55 -9.26
CA SER A 105 10.51 3.01 -9.81
C SER A 105 9.24 3.33 -9.00
N PRO A 106 9.26 3.43 -7.64
CA PRO A 106 8.09 3.84 -6.87
C PRO A 106 7.54 5.22 -7.19
N LEU A 107 8.36 6.13 -7.76
CA LEU A 107 7.90 7.47 -8.16
C LEU A 107 6.81 7.42 -9.23
N LEU A 108 6.59 6.27 -9.89
CA LEU A 108 5.42 6.05 -10.74
C LEU A 108 4.10 6.35 -10.01
N PHE A 109 4.01 6.00 -8.73
CA PHE A 109 2.75 6.13 -7.99
C PHE A 109 2.31 7.58 -7.80
N TYR A 110 3.19 8.56 -8.03
CA TYR A 110 2.80 9.96 -8.13
C TYR A 110 1.66 10.15 -9.15
N SER A 111 1.78 9.59 -10.36
CA SER A 111 0.74 9.75 -11.39
C SER A 111 -0.54 8.98 -11.12
N TYR A 112 -0.52 8.03 -10.19
CA TYR A 112 -1.67 7.18 -9.87
C TYR A 112 -2.37 7.56 -8.57
N CYS A 113 -1.67 8.23 -7.65
CA CYS A 113 -2.17 8.59 -6.32
C CYS A 113 -2.44 10.09 -6.18
N HIS A 114 -1.94 10.93 -7.09
CA HIS A 114 -2.14 12.37 -7.02
C HIS A 114 -3.61 12.75 -7.20
N ASP A 115 -4.17 13.37 -6.16
CA ASP A 115 -5.59 13.70 -5.98
C ASP A 115 -6.34 14.11 -7.26
N GLN A 116 -5.91 15.17 -7.95
CA GLN A 116 -6.66 15.77 -9.06
C GLN A 116 -6.35 15.12 -10.40
N SER A 117 -5.12 14.61 -10.58
CA SER A 117 -4.60 14.14 -11.87
C SER A 117 -4.61 12.63 -12.05
N ALA A 118 -4.90 11.87 -10.99
CA ALA A 118 -4.96 10.41 -11.06
C ALA A 118 -5.96 9.95 -12.15
N PRO A 119 -5.54 9.07 -13.08
CA PRO A 119 -6.39 8.64 -14.19
C PRO A 119 -7.52 7.70 -13.74
N TYR A 120 -7.38 7.04 -12.59
CA TYR A 120 -8.29 5.99 -12.13
C TYR A 120 -8.78 6.25 -10.70
N LYS A 121 -9.58 7.31 -10.52
CA LYS A 121 -10.06 7.76 -9.20
C LYS A 121 -10.96 6.75 -8.47
N HIS A 122 -11.59 5.83 -9.20
CA HIS A 122 -12.42 4.77 -8.63
C HIS A 122 -11.61 3.60 -8.05
N VAL A 123 -10.29 3.57 -8.28
CA VAL A 123 -9.41 2.49 -7.84
C VAL A 123 -8.94 2.73 -6.41
N ALA A 124 -8.86 1.66 -5.62
CA ALA A 124 -8.12 1.62 -4.37
C ALA A 124 -6.71 1.07 -4.62
N ILE A 125 -5.68 1.75 -4.16
CA ILE A 125 -4.30 1.30 -4.23
C ILE A 125 -3.86 0.94 -2.81
N ILE A 126 -3.52 -0.33 -2.60
CA ILE A 126 -3.10 -0.87 -1.31
C ILE A 126 -1.62 -1.23 -1.42
N PHE A 127 -0.82 -0.63 -0.55
CA PHE A 127 0.59 -0.94 -0.40
C PHE A 127 0.80 -1.75 0.88
N THR A 128 1.61 -2.80 0.83
CA THR A 128 2.18 -3.41 2.05
C THR A 128 3.62 -2.99 2.23
N VAL A 129 4.01 -2.77 3.49
CA VAL A 129 5.38 -2.46 3.89
C VAL A 129 5.80 -3.36 5.03
N HIS A 130 6.94 -4.03 4.88
CA HIS A 130 7.55 -4.82 5.95
C HIS A 130 8.58 -3.97 6.68
N MET A 131 8.24 -3.52 7.89
CA MET A 131 9.14 -2.75 8.74
C MET A 131 10.27 -3.64 9.25
N PRO A 132 11.51 -3.12 9.36
CA PRO A 132 12.67 -3.93 9.72
C PRO A 132 12.71 -4.28 11.22
N VAL A 133 12.01 -3.51 12.06
CA VAL A 133 12.01 -3.64 13.52
C VAL A 133 10.60 -3.40 14.08
N GLU A 134 10.37 -3.84 15.31
CA GLU A 134 9.17 -3.47 16.08
C GLU A 134 9.21 -1.97 16.43
N PRO A 135 8.06 -1.28 16.40
CA PRO A 135 7.97 0.10 16.89
C PRO A 135 8.33 0.16 18.37
N SER A 136 8.97 1.24 18.80
CA SER A 136 9.25 1.41 20.23
C SER A 136 7.94 1.37 21.04
N PRO A 137 7.86 0.59 22.14
CA PRO A 137 6.68 0.54 23.00
C PRO A 137 6.29 1.89 23.62
N SER A 138 7.20 2.86 23.62
CA SER A 138 6.96 4.21 24.11
C SER A 138 6.18 5.10 23.13
N LEU A 139 6.08 4.71 21.86
CA LEU A 139 5.40 5.50 20.83
C LEU A 139 3.89 5.34 21.00
N SER A 140 3.17 6.46 20.84
CA SER A 140 1.74 6.42 20.60
C SER A 140 1.44 5.74 19.25
N PRO A 141 0.21 5.25 19.02
CA PRO A 141 -0.16 4.63 17.75
C PRO A 141 0.09 5.53 16.53
N LYS A 142 -0.06 6.85 16.68
CA LYS A 142 0.16 7.82 15.59
C LYS A 142 1.65 7.99 15.29
N GLU A 143 2.49 8.08 16.32
CA GLU A 143 3.95 8.15 16.15
C GLU A 143 4.50 6.84 15.57
N ALA A 144 3.90 5.70 15.94
CA ALA A 144 4.25 4.42 15.33
C ALA A 144 3.86 4.37 13.84
N GLU A 145 2.68 4.88 13.46
CA GLU A 145 2.29 5.06 12.04
C GLU A 145 3.27 5.99 11.30
N GLU A 146 3.67 7.12 11.90
CA GLU A 146 4.65 8.07 11.32
C GLU A 146 6.04 7.43 11.10
N SER A 147 6.46 6.51 11.95
CA SER A 147 7.76 5.80 11.79
C SER A 147 7.87 5.01 10.47
N VAL A 148 6.74 4.68 9.83
CA VAL A 148 6.71 4.03 8.52
C VAL A 148 7.23 4.98 7.43
N GLU A 149 6.85 6.25 7.49
CA GLU A 149 7.32 7.27 6.55
C GLU A 149 8.80 7.57 6.76
N ASP A 150 9.26 7.60 8.02
CA ASP A 150 10.67 7.75 8.38
C ASP A 150 11.51 6.60 7.81
N TYR A 151 11.02 5.37 7.91
CA TYR A 151 11.68 4.20 7.34
C TYR A 151 11.77 4.29 5.80
N LEU A 152 10.67 4.60 5.13
CA LEU A 152 10.64 4.70 3.67
C LEU A 152 11.54 5.82 3.14
N SER A 153 11.47 7.02 3.74
CA SER A 153 12.26 8.17 3.29
C SER A 153 13.73 8.10 3.72
N GLY A 154 13.98 7.68 4.96
CA GLY A 154 15.29 7.74 5.60
C GLY A 154 16.19 6.54 5.33
N GLU A 155 15.60 5.36 5.06
CA GLU A 155 16.37 4.13 4.83
C GLU A 155 16.16 3.60 3.41
N VAL A 156 14.91 3.35 3.02
CA VAL A 156 14.59 2.67 1.76
C VAL A 156 14.93 3.55 0.55
N TRP A 157 14.49 4.81 0.58
CA TRP A 157 14.65 5.77 -0.52
C TRP A 157 15.68 6.86 -0.24
N ALA A 158 16.59 6.63 0.70
CA ALA A 158 17.61 7.60 1.13
C ALA A 158 18.48 8.16 -0.02
N LYS A 159 18.62 7.40 -1.12
CA LYS A 159 19.42 7.77 -2.30
C LYS A 159 18.59 8.40 -3.43
N VAL A 160 17.28 8.49 -3.28
CA VAL A 160 16.39 9.16 -4.22
C VAL A 160 16.37 10.65 -3.91
N ASP A 161 16.04 11.47 -4.91
CA ASP A 161 15.81 12.89 -4.70
C ASP A 161 14.79 13.13 -3.56
N LYS A 162 15.17 13.97 -2.59
CA LYS A 162 14.40 14.16 -1.36
C LYS A 162 13.05 14.82 -1.62
N ASP A 163 13.02 15.79 -2.53
CA ASP A 163 11.79 16.51 -2.86
C ASP A 163 10.82 15.58 -3.60
N ALA A 164 11.32 14.70 -4.46
CA ALA A 164 10.52 13.66 -5.10
C ALA A 164 9.95 12.64 -4.10
N VAL A 165 10.74 12.21 -3.11
CA VAL A 165 10.28 11.30 -2.05
C VAL A 165 9.23 11.96 -1.17
N ALA A 166 9.48 13.19 -0.71
CA ALA A 166 8.52 13.95 0.08
C ALA A 166 7.20 14.15 -0.69
N GLY A 167 7.30 14.49 -1.98
CA GLY A 167 6.14 14.62 -2.87
C GLY A 167 5.37 13.31 -3.03
N LEU A 168 6.05 12.17 -3.11
CA LEU A 168 5.40 10.86 -3.18
C LEU A 168 4.67 10.50 -1.87
N LEU A 169 5.34 10.68 -0.72
CA LEU A 169 4.80 10.32 0.59
C LEU A 169 3.50 11.06 0.92
N ILE A 170 3.36 12.32 0.51
CA ILE A 170 2.10 13.08 0.63
C ILE A 170 0.89 12.28 0.11
N PHE A 171 1.07 11.51 -0.97
CA PHE A 171 -0.02 10.76 -1.59
C PHE A 171 -0.12 9.31 -1.12
N ILE A 172 1.02 8.61 -0.99
CA ILE A 172 1.00 7.19 -0.62
C ILE A 172 0.81 6.96 0.89
N ALA A 173 1.15 7.95 1.71
CA ALA A 173 0.99 7.91 3.16
C ALA A 173 -0.25 8.70 3.66
N ASP A 174 -1.20 9.05 2.79
CA ASP A 174 -2.48 9.69 3.19
C ASP A 174 -3.20 8.89 4.29
N THR A 175 -3.18 7.56 4.17
CA THR A 175 -3.72 6.65 5.19
C THR A 175 -2.70 5.57 5.50
N VAL A 176 -1.88 5.80 6.53
CA VAL A 176 -0.99 4.79 7.10
C VAL A 176 -1.72 4.02 8.20
N VAL A 177 -1.61 2.69 8.15
CA VAL A 177 -2.05 1.81 9.23
C VAL A 177 -0.95 0.81 9.55
N LEU A 178 -0.62 0.69 10.82
CA LEU A 178 0.42 -0.22 11.30
C LEU A 178 -0.20 -1.39 12.07
N MET A 179 0.09 -2.60 11.60
CA MET A 179 -0.25 -3.85 12.28
C MET A 179 0.57 -3.98 13.57
N ASN A 180 -0.03 -4.46 14.65
CA ASN A 180 0.72 -4.84 15.86
C ASN A 180 1.21 -6.29 15.74
N GLY A 181 2.34 -6.62 16.36
CA GLY A 181 2.84 -8.00 16.42
C GLY A 181 1.91 -8.97 17.17
N GLU A 182 1.07 -8.45 18.08
CA GLU A 182 0.09 -9.23 18.83
C GLU A 182 -1.25 -9.32 18.08
N PHE A 183 -1.31 -10.05 16.97
CA PHE A 183 -2.60 -10.46 16.39
C PHE A 183 -3.03 -11.79 16.99
N SER A 184 -3.77 -11.74 18.10
CA SER A 184 -4.49 -12.88 18.64
C SER A 184 -5.76 -13.16 17.79
N GLY A 185 -5.75 -14.28 17.05
CA GLY A 185 -6.94 -14.95 16.51
C GLY A 185 -7.51 -14.46 15.17
N SER A 186 -7.75 -13.15 14.97
CA SER A 186 -8.57 -12.73 13.82
C SER A 186 -7.86 -12.74 12.47
N ALA A 187 -6.55 -12.46 12.43
CA ALA A 187 -5.76 -12.52 11.20
C ALA A 187 -5.38 -13.97 10.84
N THR A 188 -5.08 -14.80 11.86
CA THR A 188 -4.87 -16.25 11.70
C THR A 188 -6.08 -16.90 11.04
N ASP A 189 -7.31 -16.62 11.50
CA ASP A 189 -8.54 -17.19 10.92
C ASP A 189 -8.86 -16.66 9.51
N LEU A 190 -8.33 -15.49 9.14
CA LEU A 190 -8.53 -14.87 7.82
C LEU A 190 -7.54 -15.38 6.76
N CYS A 191 -6.41 -15.94 7.22
CA CYS A 191 -5.24 -16.24 6.42
C CYS A 191 -4.75 -17.70 6.51
N THR A 192 -5.40 -18.52 7.34
CA THR A 192 -5.37 -19.99 7.29
C THR A 192 -6.55 -20.53 6.49
#